data_AF-A0A2E4WSV0-F1
#
_entry.id   AF-A0A2E4WSV0-F1
#
_cell.length_a   1.000
_cell.length_b   1.000
_cell.length_c   1.000
_cell.angle_alpha   90.00
_cell.angle_beta   90.00
_cell.angle_gamma   90.00
#
_symmetry.space_group_name_H-M   'P 1'
#
loop_
_entity.id
_entity.type
_entity.pdbx_description
1 polymer ?
#
loop_
_entity_poly.entity_id
_entity_poly.type
_entity_poly.pdbx_seq_one_letter_code
_entity_poly.pdbx_strand_id
1 'polypeptide(L)'
;MFNKGSIQLADLLLLFIYVEVMGMVRVYLLSEEIRITYPLIISITAISRLIILQKKDLDPSILVYESIAILIIAAAIIVLRLRYLRVLKPKKDQK
;
A
#
# COMPACT_ATOMS: atom_id res chain seq x y z
N MET A 1 18.05 -25.66 -13.76
CA MET A 1 18.94 -25.42 -12.60
C MET A 1 18.16 -24.58 -11.58
N PHE A 2 17.48 -25.22 -10.62
CA PHE A 2 16.83 -24.53 -9.50
C PHE A 2 17.66 -24.84 -8.25
N ASN A 3 18.63 -23.98 -7.95
CA ASN A 3 19.39 -24.07 -6.72
C ASN A 3 19.11 -22.81 -5.89
N LYS A 4 18.07 -22.87 -5.06
CA LYS A 4 17.80 -21.91 -3.98
C LYS A 4 17.09 -22.63 -2.84
N GLY A 5 17.87 -23.31 -2.00
CA GLY A 5 17.40 -23.87 -0.72
C GLY A 5 17.26 -22.82 0.40
N SER A 6 17.28 -21.53 0.07
CA SER A 6 17.21 -20.42 1.01
C SER A 6 16.07 -19.47 0.63
N ILE A 7 15.04 -19.42 1.48
CA ILE A 7 13.94 -18.46 1.36
C ILE A 7 14.48 -17.10 1.80
N GLN A 8 14.46 -16.11 0.91
CA GLN A 8 14.85 -14.75 1.27
C GLN A 8 13.62 -14.00 1.82
N LEU A 9 13.89 -13.01 2.67
CA LEU A 9 12.86 -12.15 3.25
C LEU A 9 12.02 -11.44 2.16
N ALA A 10 12.67 -11.11 1.03
CA ALA A 10 12.02 -10.57 -0.16
C ALA A 10 10.96 -11.52 -0.75
N ASP A 11 11.18 -12.82 -0.72
CA ASP A 11 10.23 -13.81 -1.25
C ASP A 11 8.97 -13.90 -0.38
N LEU A 12 9.13 -13.76 0.95
CA LEU A 12 8.02 -13.72 1.89
C LEU A 12 7.21 -12.41 1.78
N LEU A 13 7.89 -11.29 1.55
CA LEU A 13 7.25 -9.99 1.26
C LEU A 13 6.44 -10.06 -0.05
N LEU A 14 6.98 -10.71 -1.08
CA LEU A 14 6.28 -10.92 -2.35
C LEU A 14 4.99 -11.73 -2.15
N LEU A 15 5.04 -12.80 -1.35
CA LEU A 15 3.85 -13.57 -0.97
C LEU A 15 2.80 -12.68 -0.27
N PHE A 16 3.24 -11.77 0.59
CA PHE A 16 2.33 -10.88 1.30
C PHE A 16 1.61 -9.91 0.37
N ILE A 17 2.34 -9.32 -0.58
CA ILE A 17 1.78 -8.46 -1.62
C ILE A 17 0.75 -9.23 -2.47
N TYR A 18 1.05 -10.50 -2.80
CA TYR A 18 0.11 -11.35 -3.54
C TYR A 18 -1.22 -11.53 -2.81
N VAL A 19 -1.19 -11.80 -1.50
CA VAL A 19 -2.40 -11.98 -0.69
C VAL A 19 -3.19 -10.67 -0.58
N GLU A 20 -2.51 -9.53 -0.40
CA GLU A 20 -3.13 -8.21 -0.36
C GLU A 20 -3.82 -7.84 -1.68
N VAL A 21 -3.16 -8.09 -2.82
CA VAL A 21 -3.73 -7.87 -4.15
C VAL A 21 -4.90 -8.82 -4.41
N MET A 22 -4.80 -10.10 -4.01
CA MET A 22 -5.93 -11.04 -4.07
C MET A 22 -7.14 -10.52 -3.27
N GLY A 23 -6.91 -9.90 -2.11
CA GLY A 23 -7.95 -9.23 -1.33
C GLY A 23 -8.62 -8.08 -2.09
N MET A 24 -7.83 -7.25 -2.77
CA MET A 24 -8.37 -6.18 -3.63
C MET A 24 -9.19 -6.74 -4.79
N VAL A 25 -8.71 -7.79 -5.46
CA VAL A 25 -9.44 -8.45 -6.57
C VAL A 25 -10.76 -9.03 -6.07
N ARG A 26 -10.79 -9.64 -4.88
CA ARG A 26 -12.04 -10.12 -4.28
C ARG A 26 -13.03 -8.98 -4.03
N VAL A 27 -12.57 -7.85 -3.49
CA VAL A 27 -13.44 -6.69 -3.25
C VAL A 27 -13.94 -6.10 -4.58
N TYR A 28 -13.09 -6.06 -5.60
CA TYR A 28 -13.47 -5.64 -6.94
C TYR A 28 -14.59 -6.53 -7.52
N LEU A 29 -14.48 -7.85 -7.38
CA LEU A 29 -15.51 -8.78 -7.84
C LEU A 29 -16.84 -8.63 -7.09
N LEU A 30 -16.83 -8.17 -5.84
CA LEU A 30 -18.03 -8.01 -5.02
C LEU A 30 -18.69 -6.63 -5.14
N SER A 31 -17.94 -5.60 -5.51
CA SER A 31 -18.41 -4.21 -5.50
C SER A 31 -18.27 -3.49 -6.85
N GLU A 32 -17.70 -4.14 -7.87
CA GLU A 32 -17.39 -3.62 -9.23
C GLU A 32 -16.59 -2.31 -9.28
N GLU A 33 -16.23 -1.72 -8.14
CA GLU A 33 -15.48 -0.50 -8.04
C GLU A 33 -14.06 -0.74 -7.51
N ILE A 34 -13.07 -0.33 -8.31
CA ILE A 34 -11.68 -0.28 -7.86
C ILE A 34 -11.52 0.96 -6.97
N ARG A 35 -11.67 0.79 -5.66
CA ARG A 35 -11.30 1.85 -4.70
C ARG A 35 -9.78 2.05 -4.72
N ILE A 36 -9.33 3.18 -5.29
CA ILE A 36 -7.91 3.60 -5.39
C ILE A 36 -7.20 3.60 -4.03
N THR A 37 -7.96 3.66 -2.93
CA THR A 37 -7.43 3.53 -1.55
C THR A 37 -6.74 2.18 -1.30
N TYR A 38 -7.17 1.08 -1.90
CA TYR A 38 -6.58 -0.25 -1.64
C TYR A 38 -5.12 -0.36 -2.11
N PRO A 39 -4.76 -0.08 -3.39
CA PRO A 39 -3.37 -0.09 -3.83
C PRO A 39 -2.44 0.80 -3.00
N LEU A 40 -2.92 1.97 -2.57
CA LEU A 40 -2.11 2.90 -1.78
C LEU A 40 -1.83 2.38 -0.37
N ILE A 41 -2.78 1.67 0.26
CA ILE A 41 -2.56 1.01 1.55
C ILE A 41 -1.55 -0.13 1.39
N ILE A 42 -1.67 -0.94 0.33
CA ILE A 42 -0.75 -2.05 0.01
C ILE A 42 0.69 -1.54 -0.11
N SER A 43 0.91 -0.40 -0.77
CA SER A 43 2.24 0.22 -0.84
C SER A 43 2.79 0.61 0.53
N ILE A 44 1.97 1.19 1.41
CA ILE A 44 2.40 1.58 2.77
C ILE A 44 2.73 0.34 3.61
N THR A 45 1.88 -0.68 3.59
CA THR A 45 2.10 -1.91 4.38
C THR A 45 3.32 -2.68 3.89
N ALA A 46 3.53 -2.77 2.57
CA ALA A 46 4.71 -3.39 1.98
C ALA A 46 6.02 -2.67 2.39
N ILE A 47 6.06 -1.33 2.25
CA ILE A 47 7.23 -0.53 2.64
C ILE A 47 7.48 -0.68 4.14
N SER A 48 6.48 -0.49 4.99
CA SER A 48 6.62 -0.60 6.45
C SER A 48 7.21 -1.95 6.90
N ARG A 49 6.76 -3.05 6.29
CA ARG A 49 7.26 -4.39 6.60
C ARG A 49 8.68 -4.62 6.10
N LEU A 50 9.01 -4.08 4.93
CA LEU A 50 10.38 -4.12 4.42
C LEU A 50 11.34 -3.41 5.39
N ILE A 51 10.97 -2.22 5.84
CA ILE A 51 11.77 -1.44 6.80
C ILE A 51 12.03 -2.25 8.08
N ILE A 52 10.99 -2.79 8.72
CA ILE A 52 11.13 -3.56 9.98
C ILE A 52 12.06 -4.76 9.80
N LEU A 53 11.96 -5.44 8.67
CA LEU A 53 12.67 -6.67 8.40
C LEU A 53 14.14 -6.44 8.04
N GLN A 54 14.47 -5.26 7.53
CA GLN A 54 15.83 -4.85 7.17
C GLN A 54 16.58 -4.08 8.29
N LYS A 55 15.95 -3.80 9.44
CA LYS A 55 16.54 -2.96 10.51
C LYS A 55 17.84 -3.46 11.13
N LYS A 56 18.30 -4.67 10.80
CA LYS A 56 19.44 -5.27 11.49
C LYS A 56 20.80 -4.75 10.99
N ASP A 57 20.86 -4.21 9.77
CA ASP A 57 22.14 -3.80 9.14
C ASP A 57 22.07 -2.40 8.47
N LEU A 58 21.02 -1.62 8.72
CA LEU A 58 20.83 -0.32 8.06
C LEU A 58 21.30 0.85 8.92
N ASP A 59 22.06 1.75 8.28
CA ASP A 59 22.43 3.04 8.86
C ASP A 59 21.17 3.81 9.33
N PRO A 60 21.20 4.45 10.52
CA PRO A 60 20.07 5.22 11.06
C PRO A 60 19.50 6.26 10.08
N SER A 61 20.33 6.80 9.19
CA SER A 61 19.93 7.73 8.14
C SER A 61 18.93 7.12 7.15
N ILE A 62 19.13 5.87 6.72
CA ILE A 62 18.26 5.18 5.77
C ILE A 62 16.86 5.01 6.37
N LEU A 63 16.79 4.65 7.65
CA LEU A 63 15.53 4.51 8.38
C LEU A 63 14.71 5.81 8.40
N VAL A 64 15.38 6.96 8.53
CA VAL A 64 14.73 8.28 8.49
C VAL A 64 14.18 8.57 7.10
N TYR A 65 14.95 8.32 6.04
CA TYR A 65 14.49 8.51 4.65
C TYR A 65 13.28 7.63 4.32
N GLU A 66 13.29 6.37 4.69
CA GLU A 66 12.18 5.44 4.45
C GLU A 66 10.92 5.85 5.24
N SER A 67 11.09 6.29 6.48
CA SER A 67 9.97 6.79 7.31
C SER A 67 9.34 8.06 6.71
N ILE A 68 10.17 8.96 6.16
CA ILE A 68 9.69 10.15 5.44
C ILE A 68 8.95 9.76 4.16
N ALA A 69 9.42 8.76 3.42
CA ALA A 69 8.72 8.26 2.24
C ALA A 69 7.30 7.76 2.58
N ILE A 70 7.14 7.02 3.69
CA ILE A 70 5.82 6.61 4.19
C ILE A 70 4.94 7.83 4.52
N LEU A 71 5.50 8.85 5.18
CA LEU A 71 4.75 10.08 5.48
C LEU A 71 4.25 10.79 4.23
N ILE A 72 5.07 10.87 3.18
CA ILE A 72 4.68 11.49 1.90
C ILE A 72 3.54 10.70 1.24
N ILE A 73 3.64 9.38 1.21
CA ILE A 73 2.59 8.52 0.64
C ILE A 73 1.29 8.65 1.46
N ALA A 74 1.38 8.65 2.79
CA ALA A 74 0.24 8.85 3.67
C ALA A 74 -0.43 10.21 3.45
N ALA A 75 0.35 11.28 3.31
CA ALA A 75 -0.16 12.61 2.98
C ALA A 75 -0.86 12.63 1.61
N ALA A 76 -0.31 11.95 0.60
CA ALA A 76 -0.92 11.84 -0.72
C ALA A 76 -2.30 11.14 -0.66
N ILE A 77 -2.45 10.10 0.17
CA ILE A 77 -3.74 9.43 0.39
C ILE A 77 -4.76 10.39 1.00
N ILE A 78 -4.36 11.19 1.99
CA ILE A 78 -5.24 12.18 2.62
C ILE A 78 -5.73 13.19 1.59
N VAL A 79 -4.82 13.74 0.78
CA VAL A 79 -5.15 14.69 -0.29
C VAL A 79 -6.12 14.06 -1.30
N LEU A 80 -5.86 12.83 -1.74
CA LEU A 80 -6.72 12.11 -2.68
C LEU A 80 -8.12 11.88 -2.09
N ARG A 81 -8.20 11.45 -0.82
CA ARG A 81 -9.48 11.24 -0.11
C ARG A 81 -10.28 12.53 0.01
N LEU A 82 -9.62 13.65 0.35
CA LEU A 82 -10.27 14.97 0.42
C LEU A 82 -10.77 15.46 -0.95
N ARG A 83 -10.06 15.14 -2.03
CA ARG A 83 -10.50 15.46 -3.40
C ARG A 83 -11.69 14.60 -3.81
N TYR A 84 -11.65 13.30 -3.53
CA TYR A 84 -12.72 12.37 -3.87
C TYR A 84 -14.03 12.68 -3.12
N LEU A 85 -13.95 13.05 -1.84
CA LEU A 85 -15.11 13.52 -1.06
C LEU A 85 -15.78 14.78 -1.65
N ARG A 86 -15.01 15.65 -2.32
CA ARG A 86 -15.56 16.86 -2.97
C ARG A 86 -16.20 16.59 -4.33
N VAL A 87 -15.85 15.51 -5.01
CA VAL A 87 -16.40 15.15 -6.33
C VAL A 87 -17.78 14.49 -6.22
N LEU A 88 -18.14 13.93 -5.07
CA LEU A 88 -19.43 13.24 -4.83
C LEU A 88 -20.49 14.09 -4.11
N LYS A 89 -20.61 15.38 -4.41
CA LYS A 89 -21.89 16.08 -4.21
C LYS A 89 -22.70 16.04 -5.51
N PRO A 90 -23.52 15.00 -5.77
CA PRO A 90 -24.64 15.19 -6.68
C PRO A 90 -25.53 16.27 -6.05
N LYS A 91 -25.60 17.42 -6.70
CA LYS A 91 -26.56 18.48 -6.40
C LYS A 91 -27.94 17.84 -6.52
N LYS A 92 -28.57 17.58 -5.37
CA LYS A 92 -29.96 17.14 -5.31
C LYS A 92 -30.81 18.33 -5.77
N ASP A 93 -31.24 18.31 -7.02
CA ASP A 93 -32.33 19.15 -7.50
C ASP A 93 -33.58 18.77 -6.70
N GLN A 94 -33.93 19.59 -5.71
CA GLN A 94 -35.28 19.64 -5.18
C GLN A 94 -35.99 20.78 -5.91
N LYS A 95 -36.86 20.37 -6.83
CA LYS A 95 -37.99 21.18 -7.33
C LYS A 95 -38.93 21.53 -6.18
#